data_AF-A0A6G1PYV9-F1
#
_entry.id   AF-A0A6G1PYV9-F1
#
_cell.length_a   1.000
_cell.length_b   1.000
_cell.length_c   1.000
_cell.angle_alpha   90.00
_cell.angle_beta   90.00
_cell.angle_gamma   90.00
#
_symmetry.space_group_name_H-M   'P 1'
#
loop_
_entity.id
_entity.type
_entity.pdbx_description
1 polymer ?
#
loop_
_entity_poly.entity_id
_entity_poly.type
_entity_poly.pdbx_seq_one_letter_code
_entity_poly.pdbx_strand_id
1 'polypeptide(L)'
;MGAYYCAICRQTTFTGKKHIFGKTHQSRLRVVLLKSLEKVKEARRTLKKPQVEKFDCIQHKQTFWCYCCELEIQRHITDENMTVLHGGLLEHMATPEHRKKTHKFWWDNKADPKLRDKIIIKEDEIERFKAEVANALESFVEKEDEIIKQQADHIRGQEKHRQEVLQSLSERDAEPELFTGPNGIDMSAQDIVRHQFRQEEGQKNRQKRKKEQSTDRSKKVKTSERQRNSDDT
;
A
#
# COMPACT_ATOMS: atom_id res chain seq x y z
N MET A 1 20.11 -28.17 42.38
CA MET A 1 20.01 -26.86 41.69
C MET A 1 19.80 -27.14 40.21
N GLY A 2 18.64 -26.79 39.66
CA GLY A 2 18.33 -27.05 38.25
C GLY A 2 18.82 -25.92 37.34
N ALA A 3 19.23 -26.27 36.13
CA ALA A 3 19.50 -25.31 35.07
C ALA A 3 18.20 -24.54 34.71
N TYR A 4 18.29 -23.22 34.58
CA TYR A 4 17.18 -22.35 34.22
C TYR A 4 17.56 -21.46 33.03
N TYR A 5 16.80 -21.56 31.94
CA TYR A 5 16.96 -20.69 30.78
C TYR A 5 16.21 -19.37 30.97
N CYS A 6 16.89 -18.24 30.77
CA CYS A 6 16.28 -16.92 30.80
C CYS A 6 16.10 -16.39 29.36
N ALA A 7 14.85 -16.17 28.94
CA ALA A 7 14.52 -15.64 27.61
C ALA A 7 15.05 -14.20 27.36
N ILE A 8 15.13 -13.37 28.41
CA ILE A 8 15.64 -11.99 28.31
C ILE A 8 17.16 -11.99 28.11
N CYS A 9 17.87 -12.84 28.86
CA CYS A 9 19.32 -12.91 28.78
C CYS A 9 19.83 -13.89 27.72
N ARG A 10 18.94 -14.71 27.13
CA ARG A 10 19.22 -15.77 26.15
C ARG A 10 20.33 -16.73 26.60
N GLN A 11 20.36 -17.04 27.88
CA GLN A 11 21.38 -17.88 28.49
C GLN A 11 20.79 -18.80 29.54
N THR A 12 21.34 -20.02 29.62
CA THR A 12 21.07 -20.95 30.70
C THR A 12 21.90 -20.58 31.91
N THR A 13 21.27 -20.49 33.08
CA THR A 13 21.88 -20.12 34.35
C THR A 13 21.69 -21.24 35.35
N PHE A 14 22.75 -21.56 36.09
CA PHE A 14 22.73 -22.62 37.11
C PHE A 14 22.45 -22.06 38.52
N THR A 15 22.42 -20.73 38.66
CA THR A 15 22.13 -20.01 39.90
C THR A 15 20.64 -19.93 40.23
N GLY A 16 19.79 -20.56 39.41
CA GLY A 16 18.33 -20.51 39.55
C GLY A 16 17.79 -19.09 39.53
N LYS A 17 16.75 -18.82 40.34
CA LYS A 17 16.06 -17.51 40.36
C LYS A 17 16.91 -16.34 40.89
N LYS A 18 18.13 -16.57 41.40
CA LYS A 18 19.03 -15.49 41.83
C LYS A 18 19.51 -14.62 40.65
N HIS A 19 19.62 -15.21 39.45
CA HIS A 19 20.03 -14.51 38.24
C HIS A 19 19.19 -13.26 37.93
N ILE A 20 17.87 -13.32 38.18
CA ILE A 20 16.91 -12.26 37.87
C ILE A 20 17.24 -10.96 38.62
N PHE A 21 17.84 -11.05 39.81
CA PHE A 21 18.25 -9.89 40.60
C PHE A 21 19.61 -9.31 40.19
N GLY A 22 20.32 -9.96 39.26
CA GLY A 22 21.62 -9.51 38.78
C GLY A 22 21.52 -8.23 37.95
N LYS A 23 22.52 -7.34 38.09
CA LYS A 23 22.59 -6.07 37.34
C LYS A 23 22.53 -6.27 35.82
N THR A 24 23.17 -7.32 35.32
CA THR A 24 23.19 -7.64 33.88
C THR A 24 21.80 -7.99 33.35
N HIS A 25 21.04 -8.80 34.09
CA HIS A 25 19.65 -9.13 33.76
C HIS A 25 18.78 -7.87 33.79
N GLN A 26 18.83 -7.11 34.89
CA GLN A 26 18.00 -5.92 35.07
C GLN A 26 18.28 -4.83 34.01
N SER A 27 19.55 -4.62 33.63
CA SER A 27 19.90 -3.72 32.54
C SER A 27 19.33 -4.18 31.20
N ARG A 28 19.45 -5.47 30.86
CA ARG A 28 18.87 -6.04 29.62
C ARG A 28 17.35 -5.95 29.60
N LEU A 29 16.71 -6.32 30.70
CA LEU A 29 15.27 -6.22 30.90
C LEU A 29 14.79 -4.78 30.68
N ARG A 30 15.48 -3.80 31.26
CA ARG A 30 15.15 -2.37 31.09
C ARG A 30 15.21 -1.94 29.62
N VAL A 31 16.25 -2.34 28.88
CA VAL A 31 16.38 -2.01 27.45
C VAL A 31 15.23 -2.62 26.65
N VAL A 32 14.93 -3.89 26.88
CA VAL A 32 13.82 -4.60 26.21
C VAL A 32 12.49 -3.91 26.49
N LEU A 33 12.19 -3.63 27.76
CA LEU A 33 10.96 -2.96 28.16
C LEU A 33 10.85 -1.56 27.58
N LEU A 34 11.92 -0.77 27.59
CA LEU A 34 11.91 0.58 27.01
C LEU A 34 11.64 0.53 25.50
N LYS A 35 12.24 -0.41 24.77
CA LYS A 35 11.99 -0.59 23.33
C LYS A 35 10.53 -0.96 23.06
N SER A 36 9.97 -1.90 23.82
CA SER A 36 8.56 -2.28 23.70
C SER A 36 7.63 -1.12 24.06
N LEU A 37 7.92 -0.38 25.13
CA LEU A 37 7.13 0.77 25.54
C LEU A 37 7.15 1.89 24.51
N GLU A 38 8.27 2.13 23.82
CA GLU A 38 8.31 3.14 22.76
C GLU A 38 7.38 2.77 21.61
N LYS A 39 7.29 1.49 21.26
CA LYS A 39 6.34 0.99 20.25
C LYS A 39 4.89 1.09 20.70
N VAL A 40 4.60 0.79 21.96
CA VAL A 40 3.25 1.00 22.52
C VAL A 40 2.89 2.48 22.59
N LYS A 41 3.85 3.37 22.92
CA LYS A 41 3.63 4.82 22.89
C LYS A 41 3.38 5.35 21.49
N GLU A 42 4.14 4.87 20.50
CA GLU A 42 3.93 5.18 19.08
C GLU A 42 2.50 4.84 18.66
N ALA A 43 2.05 3.62 18.99
CA ALA A 43 0.67 3.18 18.74
C ALA A 43 -0.38 3.98 19.53
N ARG A 44 -0.12 4.33 20.79
CA ARG A 44 -1.06 5.13 21.60
C ARG A 44 -1.34 6.51 20.98
N ARG A 45 -0.43 7.07 20.18
CA ARG A 45 -0.65 8.35 19.49
C ARG A 45 -1.76 8.26 18.43
N THR A 46 -2.00 7.07 17.88
CA THR A 46 -3.06 6.85 16.89
C THR A 46 -4.43 6.59 17.52
N LEU A 47 -4.54 6.47 18.85
CA LEU A 47 -5.81 6.21 19.54
C LEU A 47 -6.88 7.27 19.27
N LYS A 48 -6.48 8.54 19.15
CA LYS A 48 -7.41 9.66 18.90
C LYS A 48 -7.69 9.89 17.42
N LYS A 49 -6.79 9.47 16.55
CA LYS A 49 -6.87 9.68 15.11
C LYS A 49 -6.25 8.45 14.43
N PRO A 50 -7.03 7.37 14.26
CA PRO A 50 -6.55 6.19 13.57
C PRO A 50 -6.19 6.54 12.13
N GLN A 51 -5.17 5.84 11.63
CA GLN A 51 -4.71 5.99 10.25
C GLN A 51 -5.13 4.75 9.49
N VAL A 52 -5.89 4.99 8.41
CA VAL A 52 -6.35 3.97 7.47
C VAL A 52 -5.73 4.27 6.12
N GLU A 53 -5.09 3.28 5.54
CA GLU A 53 -4.40 3.39 4.24
C GLU A 53 -4.76 2.20 3.34
N LYS A 54 -4.51 2.33 2.04
CA LYS A 54 -4.63 1.20 1.09
C LYS A 54 -3.66 0.09 1.47
N PHE A 55 -4.08 -1.15 1.32
CA PHE A 55 -3.22 -2.28 1.68
C PHE A 55 -2.00 -2.41 0.74
N ASP A 56 -0.81 -2.14 1.28
CA ASP A 56 0.49 -2.52 0.73
C ASP A 56 1.10 -3.73 1.48
N CYS A 57 1.35 -4.83 0.75
CA CYS A 57 1.87 -6.06 1.32
C CYS A 57 3.32 -5.98 1.81
N ILE A 58 4.12 -5.05 1.29
CA ILE A 58 5.52 -4.85 1.69
C ILE A 58 5.56 -4.05 2.99
N GLN A 59 4.68 -3.05 3.12
CA GLN A 59 4.68 -2.12 4.25
C GLN A 59 3.85 -2.61 5.43
N HIS A 60 2.75 -3.34 5.20
CA HIS A 60 1.76 -3.61 6.24
C HIS A 60 1.83 -5.00 6.87
N LYS A 61 2.56 -5.95 6.27
CA LYS A 61 2.84 -7.27 6.87
C LYS A 61 3.98 -7.19 7.90
N GLN A 62 3.88 -6.25 8.84
CA GLN A 62 4.83 -6.09 9.93
C GLN A 62 4.33 -6.76 11.20
N THR A 63 5.24 -7.45 11.89
CA THR A 63 4.97 -8.08 13.18
C THR A 63 5.67 -7.36 14.32
N PHE A 64 5.20 -7.61 15.54
CA PHE A 64 5.79 -7.15 16.78
C PHE A 64 5.94 -8.31 17.74
N TRP A 65 7.11 -8.44 18.37
CA TRP A 65 7.33 -9.43 19.41
C TRP A 65 6.91 -8.90 20.78
N CYS A 66 5.92 -9.54 21.40
CA CYS A 66 5.49 -9.24 22.76
C CYS A 66 6.22 -10.13 23.76
N TYR A 67 7.18 -9.55 24.50
CA TYR A 67 7.93 -10.27 25.55
C TYR A 67 7.09 -10.74 26.73
N CYS A 68 5.99 -10.05 27.02
CA CYS A 68 5.10 -10.44 28.12
C CYS A 68 4.32 -11.70 27.77
N CYS A 69 3.91 -11.81 26.51
CA CYS A 69 3.09 -12.91 26.01
C CYS A 69 3.90 -14.06 25.41
N GLU A 70 5.16 -13.79 25.06
CA GLU A 70 6.05 -14.65 24.28
C GLU A 70 5.44 -15.01 22.92
N LEU A 71 4.81 -14.02 22.28
CA LEU A 71 4.10 -14.18 21.02
C LEU A 71 4.52 -13.11 20.01
N GLU A 72 4.58 -13.52 18.76
CA GLU A 72 4.63 -12.63 17.62
C GLU A 72 3.20 -12.22 17.25
N ILE A 73 2.95 -10.92 17.21
CA ILE A 73 1.63 -10.33 16.94
C ILE A 73 1.70 -9.45 15.70
N GLN A 74 0.58 -9.29 15.02
CA GLN A 74 0.50 -8.34 13.90
C GLN A 74 0.57 -6.91 14.42
N ARG A 75 1.38 -6.07 13.76
CA ARG A 75 1.49 -4.65 14.12
C ARG A 75 0.24 -3.89 13.66
N HIS A 76 -0.22 -4.17 12.45
CA HIS A 76 -1.36 -3.52 11.80
C HIS A 76 -2.53 -4.51 11.69
N ILE A 77 -3.75 -4.00 11.53
CA ILE A 77 -4.90 -4.82 11.10
C ILE A 77 -5.04 -4.59 9.61
N THR A 78 -4.96 -5.66 8.82
CA THR A 78 -5.02 -5.58 7.37
C THR A 78 -6.21 -6.38 6.89
N ASP A 79 -7.00 -5.77 6.02
CA ASP A 79 -7.96 -6.43 5.15
C ASP A 79 -7.38 -6.46 3.71
N GLU A 80 -8.02 -7.16 2.77
CA GLU A 80 -7.54 -7.32 1.40
C GLU A 80 -7.28 -5.98 0.70
N ASN A 81 -8.07 -4.94 1.02
CA ASN A 81 -8.01 -3.63 0.36
C ASN A 81 -7.42 -2.51 1.22
N MET A 82 -7.41 -2.65 2.56
CA MET A 82 -7.09 -1.56 3.47
C MET A 82 -6.37 -2.03 4.73
N THR A 83 -5.66 -1.09 5.38
CA THR A 83 -4.90 -1.33 6.61
C THR A 83 -5.19 -0.28 7.64
N VAL A 84 -5.53 -0.70 8.86
CA VAL A 84 -5.55 0.15 10.05
C VAL A 84 -4.18 0.10 10.73
N LEU A 85 -3.46 1.21 10.70
CA LEU A 85 -2.11 1.25 11.25
C LEU A 85 -2.10 1.09 12.77
N HIS A 86 -1.16 0.29 13.27
CA HIS A 86 -0.99 -0.03 14.70
C HIS A 86 -2.18 -0.74 15.37
N GLY A 87 -3.25 -1.06 14.63
CA GLY A 87 -4.46 -1.67 15.19
C GLY A 87 -4.17 -2.99 15.92
N GLY A 88 -3.38 -3.88 15.32
CA GLY A 88 -3.14 -5.22 15.88
C GLY A 88 -2.33 -5.16 17.18
N LEU A 89 -1.37 -4.23 17.26
CA LEU A 89 -0.63 -3.95 18.48
C LEU A 89 -1.57 -3.40 19.58
N LEU A 90 -2.45 -2.45 19.24
CA LEU A 90 -3.38 -1.85 20.21
C LEU A 90 -4.38 -2.89 20.75
N GLU A 91 -4.97 -3.70 19.87
CA GLU A 91 -5.89 -4.77 20.25
C GLU A 91 -5.21 -5.78 21.18
N HIS A 92 -4.00 -6.23 20.84
CA HIS A 92 -3.27 -7.16 21.69
C HIS A 92 -3.01 -6.59 23.10
N MET A 93 -2.56 -5.33 23.20
CA MET A 93 -2.21 -4.70 24.47
C MET A 93 -3.42 -4.43 25.37
N ALA A 94 -4.64 -4.43 24.79
CA ALA A 94 -5.90 -4.30 25.52
C ALA A 94 -6.49 -5.66 25.97
N THR A 95 -5.98 -6.79 25.46
CA THR A 95 -6.53 -8.11 25.83
C THR A 95 -6.36 -8.44 27.33
N PRO A 96 -7.35 -9.09 27.96
CA PRO A 96 -7.24 -9.52 29.35
C PRO A 96 -6.13 -10.56 29.53
N GLU A 97 -5.84 -11.38 28.51
CA GLU A 97 -4.74 -12.33 28.48
C GLU A 97 -3.40 -11.60 28.58
N HIS A 98 -3.20 -10.56 27.79
CA HIS A 98 -1.99 -9.73 27.86
C HIS A 98 -1.83 -9.14 29.25
N ARG A 99 -2.88 -8.55 29.83
CA ARG A 99 -2.83 -7.98 31.19
C ARG A 99 -2.36 -9.02 32.21
N LYS A 100 -2.95 -10.22 32.23
CA LYS A 100 -2.57 -11.32 33.14
C LYS A 100 -1.11 -11.75 32.94
N LYS A 101 -0.69 -11.98 31.69
CA LYS A 101 0.68 -12.37 31.36
C LYS A 101 1.69 -11.28 31.70
N THR A 102 1.35 -10.02 31.50
CA THR A 102 2.15 -8.85 31.91
C THR A 102 2.34 -8.81 33.43
N HIS A 103 1.30 -9.02 34.24
CA HIS A 103 1.45 -9.10 35.69
C HIS A 103 2.41 -10.24 36.11
N LYS A 104 2.26 -11.43 35.50
CA LYS A 104 3.14 -12.57 35.74
C LYS A 104 4.59 -12.27 35.33
N PHE A 105 4.80 -11.74 34.12
CA PHE A 105 6.10 -11.37 33.59
C PHE A 105 6.82 -10.36 34.50
N TRP A 106 6.09 -9.34 34.99
CA TRP A 106 6.64 -8.36 35.92
C TRP A 106 7.09 -8.99 37.24
N TRP A 107 6.27 -9.90 37.77
CA TRP A 107 6.60 -10.62 38.99
C TRP A 107 7.82 -11.53 38.84
N ASP A 108 7.86 -12.29 37.74
CA ASP A 108 8.91 -13.27 37.47
C ASP A 108 10.25 -12.60 37.18
N ASN A 109 10.25 -11.43 36.51
CA ASN A 109 11.48 -10.72 36.13
C ASN A 109 11.84 -9.55 37.05
N LYS A 110 11.05 -9.30 38.09
CA LYS A 110 11.24 -8.17 39.02
C LYS A 110 11.40 -6.83 38.29
N ALA A 111 10.57 -6.64 37.26
CA ALA A 111 10.56 -5.42 36.45
C ALA A 111 10.04 -4.22 37.25
N ASP A 112 10.42 -3.01 36.82
CA ASP A 112 9.98 -1.76 37.45
C ASP A 112 8.44 -1.61 37.38
N PRO A 113 7.73 -1.54 38.53
CA PRO A 113 6.29 -1.36 38.57
C PRO A 113 5.80 -0.11 37.84
N LYS A 114 6.59 0.97 37.79
CA LYS A 114 6.24 2.24 37.13
C LYS A 114 6.06 2.11 35.61
N LEU A 115 6.61 1.05 35.03
CA LEU A 115 6.55 0.78 33.60
C LEU A 115 5.37 -0.12 33.22
N ARG A 116 4.82 -0.86 34.19
CA ARG A 116 3.75 -1.84 33.96
C ARG A 116 2.49 -1.19 33.41
N ASP A 117 2.00 -0.15 34.07
CA ASP A 117 0.71 0.46 33.71
C ASP A 117 0.79 1.21 32.38
N LYS A 118 2.00 1.48 31.87
CA LYS A 118 2.22 2.12 30.56
C LYS A 118 2.05 1.15 29.39
N ILE A 119 2.33 -0.14 29.58
CA ILE A 119 2.24 -1.15 28.52
C ILE A 119 0.80 -1.66 28.33
N ILE A 120 -0.03 -1.60 29.38
CA ILE A 120 -1.41 -2.08 29.38
C ILE A 120 -2.33 -0.97 28.85
N ILE A 121 -3.11 -1.26 27.82
CA ILE A 121 -4.16 -0.37 27.30
C ILE A 121 -5.48 -0.73 27.99
N LYS A 122 -6.25 0.28 28.41
CA LYS A 122 -7.54 0.05 29.06
C LYS A 122 -8.61 -0.33 28.03
N GLU A 123 -9.63 -1.06 28.48
CA GLU A 123 -10.76 -1.47 27.65
C GLU A 123 -11.50 -0.24 27.06
N ASP A 124 -11.79 0.78 27.87
CA ASP A 124 -12.41 2.02 27.39
C ASP A 124 -11.55 2.75 26.33
N GLU A 125 -10.21 2.63 26.39
CA GLU A 125 -9.33 3.25 25.39
C GLU A 125 -9.43 2.54 24.04
N ILE A 126 -9.54 1.20 24.03
CA ILE A 126 -9.67 0.43 22.80
C ILE A 126 -11.09 0.53 22.22
N GLU A 127 -12.13 0.64 23.05
CA GLU A 127 -13.50 0.87 22.57
C GLU A 127 -13.63 2.19 21.84
N ARG A 128 -13.11 3.28 22.43
CA ARG A 128 -13.04 4.58 21.75
C ARG A 128 -12.25 4.50 20.45
N PHE A 129 -11.11 3.81 20.47
CA PHE A 129 -10.32 3.61 19.25
C PHE A 129 -11.11 2.88 18.16
N LYS A 130 -11.86 1.82 18.49
CA LYS A 130 -12.69 1.10 17.52
C LYS A 130 -13.77 1.99 16.91
N ALA A 131 -14.39 2.86 17.71
CA ALA A 131 -15.35 3.85 17.21
C ALA A 131 -14.68 4.85 16.25
N GLU A 132 -13.50 5.38 16.60
CA GLU A 132 -12.75 6.28 15.72
C GLU A 132 -12.25 5.57 14.45
N VAL A 133 -11.91 4.28 14.53
CA VAL A 133 -11.53 3.47 13.36
C VAL A 133 -12.71 3.33 12.42
N ALA A 134 -13.92 3.08 12.93
CA ALA A 134 -15.13 3.03 12.10
C ALA A 134 -15.35 4.36 11.35
N ASN A 135 -15.23 5.50 12.04
CA ASN A 135 -15.32 6.83 11.43
C ASN A 135 -14.23 7.04 10.36
N ALA A 136 -12.98 6.64 10.66
CA ALA A 136 -11.86 6.80 9.74
C ALA A 136 -11.99 5.89 8.49
N LEU A 137 -12.57 4.71 8.65
CA LEU A 137 -12.88 3.80 7.54
C LEU A 137 -13.96 4.39 6.64
N GLU A 138 -15.05 4.92 7.21
CA GLU A 138 -16.10 5.60 6.46
C GLU A 138 -15.54 6.78 5.66
N SER A 139 -14.79 7.67 6.32
CA SER A 139 -14.12 8.80 5.66
C SER A 139 -13.09 8.38 4.60
N PHE A 140 -12.53 7.18 4.69
CA PHE A 140 -11.61 6.65 3.68
C PHE A 140 -12.38 6.17 2.45
N VAL A 141 -13.47 5.42 2.66
CA VAL A 141 -14.35 4.95 1.58
C VAL A 141 -14.97 6.13 0.82
N GLU A 142 -15.50 7.13 1.53
CA GLU A 142 -16.08 8.33 0.90
C GLU A 142 -15.10 9.04 -0.03
N LYS A 143 -13.82 9.17 0.38
CA LYS A 143 -12.78 9.79 -0.46
C LYS A 143 -12.45 8.95 -1.69
N GLU A 144 -12.41 7.63 -1.54
CA GLU A 144 -12.21 6.73 -2.69
C GLU A 144 -13.37 6.83 -3.68
N ASP A 145 -14.61 6.91 -3.19
CA ASP A 145 -15.81 7.10 -4.01
C ASP A 145 -15.81 8.44 -4.74
N GLU A 146 -15.39 9.53 -4.07
CA GLU A 146 -15.21 10.84 -4.70
C GLU A 146 -14.19 10.79 -5.85
N ILE A 147 -13.07 10.10 -5.67
CA ILE A 147 -12.05 9.92 -6.71
C ILE A 147 -12.65 9.14 -7.89
N ILE A 148 -13.36 8.05 -7.63
CA ILE A 148 -14.01 7.24 -8.67
C ILE A 148 -15.04 8.09 -9.44
N LYS A 149 -15.85 8.88 -8.73
CA LYS A 149 -16.85 9.77 -9.33
C LYS A 149 -16.21 10.81 -10.24
N GLN A 150 -15.15 11.48 -9.78
CA GLN A 150 -14.40 12.46 -10.57
C GLN A 150 -13.78 11.84 -11.84
N GLN A 151 -13.23 10.63 -11.73
CA GLN A 151 -12.70 9.90 -12.89
C GLN A 151 -13.81 9.54 -13.88
N ALA A 152 -14.96 9.09 -13.41
CA ALA A 152 -16.10 8.76 -14.26
C ALA A 152 -16.70 10.00 -14.96
N ASP A 153 -16.78 11.14 -14.27
CA ASP A 153 -17.19 12.43 -14.85
C ASP A 153 -16.22 12.88 -15.94
N HIS A 154 -14.91 12.72 -15.72
CA HIS A 154 -13.91 13.03 -16.73
C HIS A 154 -14.08 12.18 -17.99
N ILE A 155 -14.26 10.87 -17.86
CA ILE A 155 -14.51 9.96 -18.98
C ILE A 155 -15.78 10.34 -19.73
N ARG A 156 -16.88 10.61 -19.02
CA ARG A 156 -18.15 11.07 -19.62
C ARG A 156 -17.99 12.38 -20.38
N GLY A 157 -17.27 13.34 -19.79
CA GLY A 157 -16.99 14.62 -20.43
C GLY A 157 -16.15 14.48 -21.70
N GLN A 158 -15.13 13.63 -21.68
CA GLN A 158 -14.31 13.34 -22.85
C GLN A 158 -15.11 12.66 -23.97
N GLU A 159 -15.95 11.69 -23.63
CA GLU A 159 -16.79 11.01 -24.62
C GLU A 159 -17.84 11.94 -25.21
N LYS A 160 -18.47 12.79 -24.38
CA LYS A 160 -19.40 13.82 -24.85
C LYS A 160 -18.72 14.76 -25.83
N HIS A 161 -17.53 15.26 -25.49
CA HIS A 161 -16.76 16.12 -26.38
C HIS A 161 -16.41 15.42 -27.72
N ARG A 162 -16.03 14.14 -27.67
CA ARG A 162 -15.76 13.34 -28.87
C ARG A 162 -16.99 13.23 -29.77
N GLN A 163 -18.17 13.01 -29.18
CA GLN A 163 -19.44 12.94 -29.91
C GLN A 163 -19.82 14.29 -30.53
N GLU A 164 -19.68 15.39 -29.79
CA GLU A 164 -19.96 16.75 -30.28
C GLU A 164 -19.08 17.11 -31.50
N VAL A 165 -17.79 16.77 -31.46
CA VAL A 165 -16.86 16.98 -32.59
C VAL A 165 -17.27 16.15 -33.81
N LEU A 166 -17.60 14.87 -33.63
CA LEU A 166 -18.03 13.99 -34.72
C LEU A 166 -19.35 14.47 -35.34
N GLN A 167 -20.32 14.86 -34.52
CA GLN A 167 -21.60 15.40 -34.98
C GLN A 167 -21.41 16.69 -35.78
N SER A 168 -20.56 17.60 -35.31
CA SER A 168 -20.23 18.85 -35.99
C SER A 168 -19.57 18.64 -37.37
N LEU A 169 -18.85 17.53 -37.57
CA LEU A 169 -18.30 17.16 -38.88
C LEU A 169 -19.40 16.60 -39.80
N SER A 170 -20.27 15.75 -39.27
CA SER A 170 -21.36 15.14 -40.03
C SER A 170 -22.44 16.14 -40.47
N GLU A 171 -22.73 17.18 -39.66
CA GLU A 171 -23.72 18.21 -40.01
C GLU A 171 -23.25 19.13 -41.14
N ARG A 172 -21.93 19.34 -41.30
CA ARG A 172 -21.38 20.08 -42.46
C ARG A 172 -21.52 19.32 -43.77
N ASP A 173 -21.51 17.99 -43.72
CA ASP A 173 -21.67 17.14 -44.90
C ASP A 173 -23.14 16.92 -45.29
N ALA A 174 -24.11 17.35 -44.45
CA ALA A 174 -25.54 17.08 -44.60
C ALA A 174 -26.41 18.29 -44.98
N GLU A 175 -25.83 19.46 -45.27
CA GLU A 175 -26.57 20.62 -45.77
C GLU A 175 -27.15 20.29 -47.17
N PRO A 176 -28.49 20.32 -47.38
CA PRO A 176 -29.08 19.97 -48.66
C PRO A 176 -28.72 21.01 -49.71
N GLU A 177 -28.09 20.59 -50.81
CA GLU A 177 -28.07 21.36 -52.05
C GLU A 177 -29.51 21.71 -52.44
N LEU A 178 -29.91 22.97 -52.22
CA LEU A 178 -31.15 23.52 -52.70
C LEU A 178 -31.08 23.63 -54.23
N PHE A 179 -31.69 22.66 -54.88
CA PHE A 179 -31.91 22.62 -56.32
C PHE A 179 -32.69 23.85 -56.81
N THR A 180 -32.10 24.62 -57.71
CA THR A 180 -32.83 25.37 -58.74
C THR A 180 -32.19 24.97 -60.09
N GLY A 181 -32.89 24.17 -60.90
CA GLY A 181 -32.38 23.57 -62.16
C GLY A 181 -32.47 24.50 -63.38
N PRO A 182 -32.60 24.00 -64.63
CA PRO A 182 -32.04 22.80 -65.25
C PRO A 182 -31.15 23.12 -66.49
N ASN A 183 -30.41 22.09 -66.94
CA ASN A 183 -29.73 21.93 -68.24
C ASN A 183 -28.46 22.73 -68.54
N GLY A 184 -27.36 21.98 -68.68
CA GLY A 184 -26.12 22.38 -69.36
C GLY A 184 -25.11 21.25 -69.29
N ILE A 185 -24.91 20.56 -70.41
CA ILE A 185 -23.90 19.51 -70.64
C ILE A 185 -22.51 20.07 -70.31
N ASP A 186 -21.72 19.41 -69.45
CA ASP A 186 -20.31 19.08 -69.73
C ASP A 186 -19.73 18.10 -68.70
N MET A 187 -18.81 17.26 -69.15
CA MET A 187 -18.06 16.27 -68.37
C MET A 187 -17.09 16.95 -67.38
N SER A 188 -16.82 16.36 -66.20
CA SER A 188 -15.47 16.31 -65.57
C SER A 188 -15.47 15.78 -64.13
N ALA A 189 -14.57 14.82 -63.88
CA ALA A 189 -13.78 14.61 -62.66
C ALA A 189 -14.48 14.27 -61.32
N GLN A 190 -15.37 13.28 -61.29
CA GLN A 190 -15.63 12.52 -60.06
C GLN A 190 -14.90 11.17 -60.09
N ASP A 191 -13.59 11.20 -59.86
CA ASP A 191 -12.84 9.99 -59.41
C ASP A 191 -11.42 10.29 -58.87
N ILE A 192 -10.99 11.55 -58.82
CA ILE A 192 -9.61 11.88 -58.43
C ILE A 192 -9.42 12.03 -56.91
N VAL A 193 -10.47 12.36 -56.15
CA VAL A 193 -10.32 12.65 -54.70
C VAL A 193 -10.31 11.39 -53.83
N ARG A 194 -10.98 10.31 -54.23
CA ARG A 194 -11.00 9.04 -53.47
C ARG A 194 -9.71 8.24 -53.58
N HIS A 195 -8.89 8.50 -54.61
CA HIS A 195 -7.67 7.73 -54.86
C HIS A 195 -6.38 8.39 -54.34
N GLN A 196 -6.40 9.68 -53.97
CA GLN A 196 -5.23 10.36 -53.38
C GLN A 196 -5.10 10.15 -51.86
N PHE A 197 -6.21 10.08 -51.11
CA PHE A 197 -6.15 9.88 -49.65
C PHE A 197 -5.69 8.46 -49.25
N ARG A 198 -5.88 7.46 -50.13
CA ARG A 198 -5.47 6.09 -49.87
C ARG A 198 -3.96 5.83 -50.09
N GLN A 199 -3.24 6.74 -50.75
CA GLN A 199 -1.80 6.60 -50.99
C GLN A 199 -0.93 7.30 -49.94
N GLU A 200 -1.40 8.37 -49.29
CA GLU A 200 -0.61 9.05 -48.24
C GLU A 200 -0.54 8.25 -46.92
N GLU A 201 -1.58 7.52 -46.54
CA GLU A 201 -1.56 6.68 -45.32
C GLU A 201 -0.69 5.43 -45.50
N GLY A 202 -0.54 4.92 -46.73
CA GLY A 202 0.30 3.77 -47.06
C GLY A 202 1.80 4.05 -46.97
N GLN A 203 2.25 5.29 -47.24
CA GLN A 203 3.67 5.66 -47.18
C GLN A 203 4.12 6.10 -45.77
N LYS A 204 3.26 6.77 -44.99
CA LYS A 204 3.57 7.16 -43.61
C LYS A 204 3.66 5.95 -42.67
N ASN A 205 2.86 4.91 -42.89
CA ASN A 205 2.94 3.66 -42.10
C ASN A 205 4.19 2.81 -42.43
N ARG A 206 4.72 2.89 -43.65
CA ARG A 206 5.94 2.16 -44.06
C ARG A 206 7.22 2.81 -43.50
N GLN A 207 7.24 4.13 -43.29
CA GLN A 207 8.34 4.82 -42.63
C GLN A 207 8.32 4.66 -41.09
N LYS A 208 7.14 4.57 -40.47
CA LYS A 208 7.04 4.35 -39.01
C LYS A 208 7.50 2.94 -38.60
N ARG A 209 7.15 1.89 -39.37
CA ARG A 209 7.65 0.52 -39.14
C ARG A 209 9.17 0.35 -39.35
N LYS A 210 9.81 1.16 -40.21
CA LYS A 210 11.28 1.14 -40.38
C LYS A 210 12.03 1.84 -39.24
N LYS A 211 11.39 2.79 -38.54
CA LYS A 211 12.01 3.52 -37.41
C LYS A 211 11.96 2.71 -36.11
N GLU A 212 10.95 1.85 -35.93
CA GLU A 212 10.81 0.98 -34.75
C GLU A 212 11.75 -0.24 -34.77
N GLN A 213 12.09 -0.79 -35.96
CA GLN A 213 13.06 -1.89 -36.07
C GLN A 213 14.53 -1.46 -35.88
N SER A 214 14.85 -0.18 -36.04
CA SER A 214 16.20 0.36 -35.83
C SER A 214 16.52 0.58 -34.34
N THR A 215 15.53 0.85 -33.51
CA THR A 215 15.73 1.18 -32.09
C THR A 215 15.80 -0.05 -31.19
N ASP A 216 15.34 -1.20 -31.67
CA ASP A 216 15.36 -2.45 -30.90
C ASP A 216 16.68 -3.24 -31.08
N ARG A 217 17.41 -3.02 -32.18
CA ARG A 217 18.71 -3.69 -32.41
C ARG A 217 19.88 -3.05 -31.64
N SER A 218 19.74 -1.81 -31.18
CA SER A 218 20.79 -1.12 -30.40
C SER A 218 20.74 -1.36 -28.89
N LYS A 219 19.66 -1.96 -28.35
CA LYS A 219 19.60 -2.34 -26.93
C LYS A 219 19.94 -3.81 -26.66
N LYS A 220 20.00 -4.66 -27.69
CA LYS A 220 20.40 -6.08 -27.53
C LYS A 220 21.90 -6.35 -27.64
N VAL A 221 22.73 -5.32 -27.87
CA VAL A 221 24.22 -5.46 -27.93
C VAL A 221 24.91 -4.96 -26.65
N LYS A 222 24.20 -4.35 -25.69
CA LYS A 222 24.82 -3.83 -24.45
C LYS A 222 24.43 -4.57 -23.16
N THR A 223 23.96 -5.82 -23.30
CA THR A 223 23.63 -6.70 -22.16
C THR A 223 23.98 -8.17 -22.42
N SER A 224 25.06 -8.45 -23.16
CA SER A 224 25.61 -9.82 -23.24
C SER A 224 27.11 -9.92 -22.94
N GLU A 225 27.73 -8.88 -22.39
CA GLU A 225 29.17 -8.84 -22.12
C GLU A 225 29.51 -8.58 -20.64
N ARG A 226 28.68 -9.09 -19.71
CA ARG A 226 29.02 -9.05 -18.27
C ARG A 226 28.63 -10.28 -17.45
N GLN A 227 28.34 -11.41 -18.09
CA GLN A 227 28.20 -12.70 -17.40
C GLN A 227 28.87 -13.79 -18.23
N ARG A 228 30.18 -13.90 -18.04
CA ARG A 228 30.97 -15.13 -18.14
C ARG A 228 32.38 -14.76 -17.68
N ASN A 229 32.65 -15.01 -16.39
CA ASN A 229 33.97 -15.21 -15.79
C ASN A 229 33.79 -15.38 -14.27
N SER A 230 33.43 -16.58 -13.86
CA SER A 230 33.79 -17.20 -12.57
C SER A 230 33.10 -18.56 -12.56
N ASP A 231 33.84 -19.56 -13.05
CA ASP A 231 33.84 -20.93 -12.55
C ASP A 231 34.87 -21.69 -13.38
N ASP A 232 36.10 -21.69 -12.86
CA ASP A 232 37.08 -22.78 -13.02
C ASP A 232 38.29 -22.47 -12.12
N THR A 233 38.32 -23.09 -10.93
CA THR A 233 39.43 -23.83 -10.29
C THR A 233 39.14 -23.99 -8.79
#